data_AF-A0A1K1PRZ9-F1
#
_entry.id   AF-A0A1K1PRZ9-F1
#
_cell.length_a   1.000
_cell.length_b   1.000
_cell.length_c   1.000
_cell.angle_alpha   90.00
_cell.angle_beta   90.00
_cell.angle_gamma   90.00
#
_symmetry.space_group_name_H-M   'P 1'
#
loop_
_entity.id
_entity.type
_entity.pdbx_description
1 polymer ?
#
loop_
_entity_poly.entity_id
_entity_poly.type
_entity_poly.pdbx_seq_one_letter_code
_entity_poly.pdbx_strand_id
1 'polypeptide(L)' 'MEFLVLLKQLDGKLTVNEEKIFDQWYNSSEFNRSYYQRFRDNYLGSDNM' A
#
# COMPACT_ATOMS: atom_id res chain seq x y z
N MET A 1 6.56 -4.88 4.78
CA MET A 1 6.38 -4.06 3.57
C MET A 1 7.04 -2.73 3.80
N GLU A 2 7.72 -2.20 2.80
CA GLU A 2 8.39 -0.90 2.88
C GLU A 2 7.37 0.24 2.71
N PHE A 3 7.49 1.27 3.55
CA PHE A 3 6.60 2.44 3.51
C PHE A 3 6.60 3.13 2.14
N LEU A 4 7.78 3.22 1.49
CA LEU A 4 7.91 3.81 0.16
C LEU A 4 7.09 3.06 -0.89
N VAL A 5 7.06 1.71 -0.82
CA VAL A 5 6.26 0.89 -1.74
C VAL A 5 4.76 1.14 -1.52
N LEU A 6 4.31 1.30 -0.27
CA LEU A 6 2.91 1.62 0.02
C LEU A 6 2.50 2.99 -0.54
N LEU A 7 3.37 4.01 -0.42
CA LEU A 7 3.13 5.33 -1.01
C LEU A 7 3.10 5.27 -2.54
N LYS A 8 4.10 4.65 -3.15
CA LYS A 8 4.15 4.50 -4.61
C LYS A 8 2.96 3.71 -5.15
N GLN A 9 2.44 2.75 -4.39
CA GLN A 9 1.23 2.03 -4.75
C GLN A 9 0.00 2.94 -4.78
N LEU A 10 -0.15 3.85 -3.81
CA LEU A 10 -1.23 4.84 -3.83
C LEU A 10 -1.13 5.77 -5.04
N ASP A 11 0.09 6.14 -5.40
CA ASP A 11 0.39 6.99 -6.56
C ASP A 11 0.32 6.25 -7.91
N GLY A 12 0.18 4.92 -7.93
CA GLY A 12 0.26 4.10 -9.15
C GLY A 12 1.64 4.12 -9.82
N LYS A 13 2.71 4.37 -9.05
CA LYS A 13 4.10 4.51 -9.54
C LYS A 13 4.98 3.31 -9.21
N LEU A 14 4.40 2.15 -8.89
CA LEU A 14 5.19 0.94 -8.68
C LEU A 14 5.86 0.49 -9.99
N THR A 15 7.11 0.06 -9.87
CA THR A 15 7.75 -0.75 -10.91
C THR A 15 7.18 -2.17 -10.87
N VAL A 16 7.31 -2.91 -11.97
CA VAL A 16 6.86 -4.32 -12.07
C VAL A 16 7.38 -5.21 -10.94
N ASN A 17 8.61 -4.96 -10.46
CA ASN A 17 9.17 -5.71 -9.33
C ASN A 17 8.51 -5.33 -8.01
N GLU A 18 8.26 -4.04 -7.79
CA GLU A 18 7.58 -3.57 -6.58
C GLU A 18 6.12 -3.99 -6.56
N GLU A 19 5.43 -4.02 -7.71
CA GLU A 19 4.07 -4.56 -7.83
C GLU A 19 4.02 -6.01 -7.37
N LYS A 20 4.95 -6.86 -7.82
CA LYS A 20 5.03 -8.26 -7.37
C LYS A 20 5.26 -8.38 -5.87
N ILE A 21 6.17 -7.56 -5.32
CA ILE A 21 6.46 -7.55 -3.88
C ILE A 21 5.23 -7.09 -3.08
N PHE A 22 4.56 -6.04 -3.55
CA PHE A 22 3.32 -5.55 -2.96
C PHE A 22 2.23 -6.60 -3.01
N ASP A 23 1.97 -7.23 -4.16
CA ASP A 23 0.95 -8.25 -4.33
C ASP A 23 1.21 -9.47 -3.46
N GLN A 24 2.45 -9.95 -3.40
CA GLN A 24 2.81 -11.08 -2.54
C GLN A 24 2.54 -10.75 -1.07
N TRP A 25 2.91 -9.57 -0.62
CA TRP A 25 2.68 -9.16 0.76
C TRP A 25 1.21 -8.87 1.06
N TYR A 26 0.49 -8.20 0.16
CA TYR A 26 -0.92 -7.86 0.32
C TYR A 26 -1.77 -9.14 0.39
N ASN A 27 -1.43 -10.14 -0.42
CA ASN A 27 -2.17 -11.40 -0.45
C ASN A 27 -1.73 -12.42 0.60
N SER A 28 -0.61 -12.21 1.31
CA SER A 28 -0.10 -13.19 2.28
C SER A 28 -0.89 -13.28 3.57
N SER A 29 -1.68 -12.25 3.93
CA SER A 29 -2.57 -12.31 5.10
C SER A 29 -3.68 -11.26 5.08
N GLU A 30 -4.79 -11.53 5.77
CA GLU A 30 -5.85 -10.54 6.02
C GLU A 30 -5.36 -9.34 6.82
N PHE A 31 -4.37 -9.54 7.69
CA PHE A 31 -3.73 -8.47 8.45
C PHE A 31 -3.07 -7.45 7.51
N ASN A 32 -2.32 -7.90 6.50
CA ASN A 32 -1.67 -7.02 5.55
C ASN A 32 -2.67 -6.23 4.71
N ARG A 33 -3.77 -6.88 4.28
CA ARG A 33 -4.87 -6.19 3.58
C ARG A 33 -5.49 -5.08 4.43
N SER A 34 -5.83 -5.42 5.67
CA SER A 34 -6.41 -4.47 6.63
C SER A 34 -5.45 -3.33 6.97
N TYR A 35 -4.15 -3.63 7.09
CA TYR A 35 -3.12 -2.62 7.31
C TYR A 35 -3.04 -1.65 6.13
N TYR A 36 -3.01 -2.16 4.89
CA TYR A 36 -2.98 -1.31 3.70
C TYR A 36 -4.23 -0.44 3.57
N GLN A 37 -5.41 -1.00 3.88
CA GLN A 37 -6.66 -0.24 3.87
C GLN A 37 -6.61 0.93 4.85
N ARG A 38 -6.21 0.69 6.11
CA ARG A 38 -6.05 1.76 7.11
C ARG A 38 -5.01 2.79 6.70
N PHE A 39 -3.90 2.33 6.11
CA PHE A 39 -2.85 3.21 5.60
C PHE A 39 -3.40 4.14 4.50
N ARG A 40 -4.12 3.58 3.52
CA ARG A 40 -4.79 4.32 2.44
C ARG A 40 -5.79 5.33 3.00
N ASP A 41 -6.64 4.90 3.92
CA ASP A 41 -7.69 5.74 4.52
C ASP A 41 -7.07 6.91 5.30
N ASN A 42 -6.01 6.67 6.08
CA ASN A 42 -5.31 7.73 6.80
C ASN A 42 -4.57 8.69 5.87
N TYR A 43 -3.90 8.18 4.84
CA TYR A 43 -3.12 9.01 3.92
C TYR A 43 -4.02 9.90 3.05
N LEU A 44 -5.09 9.34 2.48
CA LEU A 44 -6.05 10.09 1.66
C LEU A 44 -7.03 10.91 2.50
N GLY A 45 -7.37 10.46 3.72
CA GLY A 45 -8.21 11.19 4.66
C GLY A 45 -7.51 12.41 5.24
N SER A 46 -6.18 12.35 5.41
CA SER A 46 -5.37 13.48 5.88
C SER A 46 -5.13 14.55 4.81
N ASP A 47 -5.43 14.28 3.54
CA ASP A 47 -5.32 15.24 2.42
C ASP A 47 -6.55 16.17 2.32
N ASN A 48 -7.61 15.90 3.10
CA ASN A 48 -8.84 16.70 3.19
C ASN A 48 -8.92 17.62 4.43
N MET A 49 -7.79 17.92 5.09
CA MET A 49 -7.71 18.88 6.21
C MET A 49 -6.75 20.03 5.94
#